data_AF-A0A081C745-F1
#
_entry.id   AF-A0A081C745-F1
#
_cell.length_a   1.000
_cell.length_b   1.000
_cell.length_c   1.000
_cell.angle_alpha   90.00
_cell.angle_beta   90.00
_cell.angle_gamma   90.00
#
_symmetry.space_group_name_H-M   'P 1'
#
loop_
_entity.id
_entity.type
_entity.pdbx_description
1 polymer ?
#
loop_
_entity_poly.entity_id
_entity_poly.type
_entity_poly.pdbx_seq_one_letter_code
_entity_poly.pdbx_strand_id
1 'polypeptide(L)'
;MIQQICSEMVNLANREGKRQMTHDDLNWVLDQKIVDRENLTIQIFWQQFCADRDKATVKQILAGQTPTDNISRYHLEQHGYIVKDNNAWKIRVPLFDAWLGKYIETFE
;
A
#
# COMPACT_ATOMS: atom_id res chain seq x y z
N MET A 1 2.12 -8.65 8.27
CA MET A 1 2.61 -7.27 8.06
C MET A 1 2.88 -6.52 9.36
N ILE A 2 1.92 -6.34 10.28
CA ILE A 2 2.15 -5.60 11.55
C ILE A 2 3.33 -6.17 12.35
N GLN A 3 3.42 -7.49 12.51
CA GLN A 3 4.53 -8.14 13.21
C GLN A 3 5.91 -7.83 12.59
N GLN A 4 5.98 -7.72 11.26
CA GLN A 4 7.21 -7.37 10.55
C GLN A 4 7.58 -5.90 10.79
N ILE A 5 6.61 -4.98 10.74
CA ILE A 5 6.84 -3.56 11.09
C ILE A 5 7.40 -3.46 12.51
N CYS A 6 6.79 -4.15 13.48
CA CYS A 6 7.26 -4.17 14.86
C CYS A 6 8.68 -4.74 14.98
N SER A 7 8.97 -5.82 14.26
CA SER A 7 10.30 -6.45 14.23
C SER A 7 11.37 -5.48 13.72
N GLU A 8 11.11 -4.82 12.58
CA GLU A 8 12.05 -3.85 11.99
C GLU A 8 12.24 -2.61 12.87
N MET A 9 11.18 -2.15 13.55
CA MET A 9 11.28 -1.08 14.54
C MET A 9 12.18 -1.45 15.71
N VAL A 10 12.06 -2.67 16.25
CA VAL A 10 12.92 -3.15 17.33
C VAL A 10 14.37 -3.31 16.85
N ASN A 11 14.57 -3.82 15.63
CA ASN A 11 15.91 -3.94 15.04
C ASN A 11 16.58 -2.58 14.85
N LEU A 12 15.83 -1.57 14.39
CA LEU A 12 16.32 -0.20 14.28
C LEU A 12 16.70 0.38 15.65
N ALA A 13 15.82 0.20 16.65
CA ALA A 13 16.08 0.65 18.03
C ALA A 13 17.38 0.06 18.59
N ASN A 14 17.57 -1.25 18.41
CA ASN A 14 18.77 -1.96 18.87
C ASN A 14 20.03 -1.50 18.14
N ARG A 15 19.95 -1.27 16.82
CA ARG A 15 21.07 -0.82 16.00
C ARG A 15 21.54 0.59 16.35
N GLU A 16 20.60 1.49 16.63
CA GLU A 16 20.91 2.91 16.94
C GLU A 16 21.02 3.19 18.44
N GLY A 17 20.82 2.19 19.30
CA GLY A 17 20.80 2.36 20.76
C GLY A 17 19.66 3.27 21.25
N LYS A 18 18.59 3.39 20.46
CA LYS A 18 17.43 4.24 20.78
C LYS A 18 16.55 3.56 21.84
N ARG A 19 16.33 4.25 22.96
CA ARG A 19 15.38 3.81 24.01
C ARG A 19 13.93 4.17 23.70
N GLN A 20 13.70 5.18 22.88
CA GLN A 20 12.38 5.61 22.45
C GLN A 20 12.36 5.70 20.92
N MET A 21 11.34 5.08 20.34
CA MET A 21 11.07 5.15 18.90
C MET A 21 10.10 6.29 18.65
N THR A 22 10.39 7.08 17.63
CA THR A 22 9.58 8.23 17.21
C THR A 22 8.69 7.85 16.02
N HIS A 23 7.77 8.76 15.67
CA HIS A 23 6.96 8.60 14.46
C HIS A 23 7.81 8.66 13.19
N ASP A 24 8.93 9.40 13.22
CA ASP A 24 9.86 9.49 12.09
C ASP A 24 10.61 8.17 11.88
N ASP A 25 10.96 7.46 12.96
CA ASP A 25 11.57 6.13 12.88
C ASP A 25 10.60 5.13 12.25
N LEU A 26 9.31 5.22 12.61
CA LEU A 26 8.27 4.42 11.99
C LEU A 26 8.15 4.71 10.50
N ASN A 27 8.07 5.98 10.12
CA ASN A 27 8.01 6.38 8.71
C ASN A 27 9.21 5.86 7.91
N TRP A 28 10.41 5.95 8.49
CA TRP A 28 11.62 5.40 7.87
C TRP A 28 11.54 3.88 7.68
N VAL A 29 11.12 3.13 8.70
CA VAL A 29 10.95 1.66 8.60
C VAL A 29 9.92 1.30 7.53
N LEU A 30 8.79 2.02 7.52
CA LEU A 30 7.75 1.81 6.53
C LEU A 30 8.30 2.03 5.12
N ASP A 31 9.00 3.13 4.88
CA ASP A 31 9.52 3.48 3.56
C ASP A 31 10.68 2.60 3.08
N GLN A 32 11.57 2.18 3.98
CA GLN A 32 12.82 1.51 3.62
C GLN A 32 12.78 -0.02 3.74
N LYS A 33 11.84 -0.57 4.53
CA LYS A 33 11.82 -2.01 4.87
C LYS A 33 10.51 -2.70 4.54
N ILE A 34 9.41 -1.95 4.46
CA ILE A 34 8.07 -2.52 4.33
C ILE A 34 7.50 -2.23 2.94
N VAL A 35 7.61 -0.97 2.50
CA VAL A 35 7.27 -0.50 1.15
C VAL A 35 8.43 -0.82 0.18
N ASP A 36 8.85 -2.08 0.19
CA ASP A 36 9.86 -2.62 -0.72
C ASP A 36 9.16 -3.37 -1.87
N ARG A 37 9.78 -3.34 -3.06
CA ARG A 37 9.34 -4.05 -4.26
C ARG A 37 9.32 -5.58 -4.05
N GLU A 38 10.20 -6.07 -3.18
CA GLU A 38 10.32 -7.51 -2.86
C GLU A 38 9.40 -7.97 -1.72
N ASN A 39 8.51 -7.11 -1.20
CA ASN A 39 7.54 -7.53 -0.21
C ASN A 39 6.52 -8.49 -0.82
N LEU A 40 6.72 -9.79 -0.58
CA LEU A 40 5.86 -10.89 -1.04
C LEU A 40 4.37 -10.67 -0.76
N THR A 41 4.01 -10.02 0.36
CA THR A 41 2.60 -9.75 0.69
C THR A 41 1.98 -8.77 -0.31
N ILE A 42 2.76 -7.78 -0.74
CA ILE A 42 2.31 -6.74 -1.66
C ILE A 42 2.39 -7.24 -3.12
N GLN A 43 3.40 -8.05 -3.45
CA GLN A 43 3.46 -8.75 -4.74
C GLN A 43 2.29 -9.70 -4.96
N ILE A 44 1.92 -10.51 -3.96
CA ILE A 44 0.75 -11.41 -4.05
C ILE A 44 -0.53 -10.61 -4.24
N PHE A 45 -0.67 -9.49 -3.52
CA PHE A 45 -1.80 -8.59 -3.73
C PHE A 45 -1.88 -8.08 -5.18
N TRP A 46 -0.75 -7.61 -5.73
CA TRP A 46 -0.73 -7.12 -7.11
C TRP A 46 -1.03 -8.23 -8.13
N GLN A 47 -0.37 -9.39 -7.99
CA GLN A 47 -0.54 -10.52 -8.92
C GLN A 47 -1.93 -11.15 -8.87
N GLN A 48 -2.58 -11.20 -7.71
CA GLN A 48 -3.87 -11.86 -7.56
C GLN A 48 -5.06 -10.90 -7.76
N PHE A 49 -4.90 -9.61 -7.48
CA PHE A 49 -6.03 -8.66 -7.46
C PHE A 49 -5.90 -7.50 -8.44
N CYS A 50 -4.68 -7.16 -8.89
CA CYS A 50 -4.46 -6.13 -9.91
C CYS A 50 -4.10 -6.71 -11.28
N ALA A 51 -4.24 -8.04 -11.47
CA ALA A 51 -4.05 -8.68 -12.76
C ALA A 51 -5.01 -8.08 -13.81
N ASP A 52 -4.42 -7.31 -14.72
CA ASP A 52 -4.91 -6.62 -15.92
C ASP A 52 -6.22 -5.83 -15.85
N ARG A 53 -7.33 -6.41 -15.37
CA ARG A 53 -8.66 -5.77 -15.43
C ARG A 53 -8.78 -4.56 -14.51
N ASP A 54 -8.30 -4.69 -13.27
CA ASP A 54 -8.55 -3.69 -12.23
C ASP A 54 -7.46 -2.58 -12.20
N LYS A 55 -6.35 -2.76 -12.93
CA LYS A 55 -5.17 -1.85 -12.96
C LYS A 55 -5.56 -0.41 -13.36
N ALA A 56 -6.41 -0.25 -14.37
CA ALA A 56 -6.85 1.06 -14.82
C ALA A 56 -7.68 1.80 -13.75
N THR A 57 -8.54 1.06 -13.04
CA THR A 57 -9.35 1.61 -11.94
C THR A 57 -8.46 2.04 -10.77
N VAL A 58 -7.45 1.24 -10.42
CA VAL A 58 -6.48 1.62 -9.38
C VAL A 58 -5.71 2.87 -9.77
N LYS A 59 -5.21 2.98 -11.01
CA LYS A 59 -4.54 4.20 -11.52
C LYS A 59 -5.44 5.45 -11.40
N GLN A 60 -6.73 5.33 -11.75
CA GLN A 60 -7.69 6.43 -11.59
C GLN A 60 -7.85 6.87 -10.13
N ILE A 61 -7.97 5.91 -9.21
CA ILE A 61 -8.12 6.19 -7.77
C ILE A 61 -6.88 6.89 -7.20
N LEU A 62 -5.68 6.44 -7.55
CA LEU A 62 -4.41 7.07 -7.14
C LEU A 62 -4.29 8.50 -7.69
N ALA A 63 -4.82 8.75 -8.88
CA ALA A 63 -4.89 10.09 -9.48
C ALA A 63 -6.03 10.96 -8.89
N GLY A 64 -6.79 10.46 -7.91
CA GLY A 64 -7.95 11.16 -7.34
C GLY A 64 -9.16 11.26 -8.28
N GLN A 65 -9.16 10.48 -9.36
CA GLN A 65 -10.25 10.44 -10.34
C GLN A 65 -11.34 9.46 -9.92
N THR A 66 -12.54 9.65 -10.48
CA THR A 66 -13.64 8.69 -10.26
C THR A 66 -13.44 7.47 -11.17
N PRO A 67 -13.47 6.23 -10.63
CA PRO A 67 -13.42 5.01 -11.42
C PRO A 67 -14.48 4.98 -12.51
N THR A 68 -14.07 4.72 -13.74
CA THR A 68 -15.01 4.57 -14.87
C THR A 68 -15.57 3.14 -14.98
N ASP A 69 -14.81 2.14 -14.54
CA ASP A 69 -15.25 0.75 -14.54
C ASP A 69 -15.92 0.38 -13.21
N ASN A 70 -17.23 0.19 -13.27
CA ASN A 70 -18.04 -0.19 -12.11
C ASN A 70 -17.75 -1.62 -11.62
N ILE A 71 -17.35 -2.55 -12.51
CA ILE A 71 -17.10 -3.95 -12.15
C ILE A 71 -15.81 -4.04 -11.34
N SER A 72 -14.73 -3.46 -11.86
CA SER A 72 -13.44 -3.38 -11.16
C SER A 72 -13.57 -2.63 -9.84
N ARG A 73 -14.30 -1.51 -9.82
CA ARG A 73 -14.59 -0.78 -8.58
C ARG A 73 -15.31 -1.64 -7.55
N TYR A 74 -16.39 -2.31 -7.94
CA TYR A 74 -17.15 -3.17 -7.02
C TYR A 74 -16.30 -4.32 -6.49
N HIS A 75 -15.50 -4.95 -7.36
CA HIS A 75 -14.58 -6.01 -6.96
C HIS A 75 -13.56 -5.53 -5.90
N LEU A 76 -12.88 -4.42 -6.17
CA LEU A 76 -11.92 -3.81 -5.23
C LEU A 76 -12.58 -3.38 -3.90
N GLU A 77 -13.81 -2.88 -3.95
CA GLU A 77 -14.58 -2.49 -2.77
C GLU A 77 -14.99 -3.72 -1.93
N GLN A 78 -15.52 -4.77 -2.56
CA GLN A 78 -15.91 -6.02 -1.90
C GLN A 78 -14.74 -6.70 -1.20
N HIS A 79 -13.57 -6.68 -1.82
CA HIS A 79 -12.35 -7.19 -1.21
C HIS A 79 -11.73 -6.23 -0.17
N GLY A 80 -12.30 -5.03 0.00
CA GLY A 80 -11.90 -4.08 1.04
C GLY A 80 -10.66 -3.26 0.72
N TYR A 81 -10.18 -3.25 -0.52
CA TYR A 81 -8.99 -2.51 -0.93
C TYR A 81 -9.25 -1.02 -1.10
N ILE A 82 -10.45 -0.66 -1.51
CA ILE A 82 -10.88 0.73 -1.66
C ILE A 82 -12.02 1.06 -0.71
N VAL A 83 -12.20 2.34 -0.44
CA VAL A 83 -13.31 2.88 0.34
C VAL A 83 -13.77 4.19 -0.28
N LYS A 84 -15.07 4.47 -0.19
CA LYS A 84 -15.63 5.76 -0.56
C LYS A 84 -15.62 6.68 0.66
N ASP A 85 -14.85 7.76 0.58
CA ASP A 85 -14.74 8.79 1.62
C ASP A 85 -15.05 10.17 1.02
N ASN A 86 -16.02 10.89 1.60
CA ASN A 86 -16.45 12.23 1.15
C ASN A 86 -16.64 12.34 -0.37
N ASN A 87 -17.28 11.32 -0.97
CA ASN A 87 -17.56 11.21 -2.40
C ASN A 87 -16.34 10.94 -3.31
N ALA A 88 -15.15 10.75 -2.75
CA ALA A 88 -13.95 10.30 -3.46
C ALA A 88 -13.66 8.82 -3.13
N TRP A 89 -13.14 8.09 -4.12
CA TRP A 89 -12.62 6.74 -3.89
C TRP A 89 -11.17 6.83 -3.46
N LYS A 90 -10.79 6.06 -2.44
CA LYS A 90 -9.43 6.03 -1.90
C LYS A 90 -9.01 4.60 -1.62
N ILE A 91 -7.71 4.34 -1.65
CA ILE A 91 -7.13 3.11 -1.14
C ILE A 91 -7.33 3.09 0.38
N ARG A 92 -7.90 2.01 0.91
CA ARG A 92 -8.21 1.89 2.34
C ARG A 92 -6.96 1.87 3.21
N VAL A 93 -5.89 1.25 2.72
CA VAL A 93 -4.64 1.04 3.46
C VAL A 93 -3.59 2.03 2.97
N PRO A 94 -3.17 3.02 3.78
CA PRO A 94 -2.19 4.02 3.36
C PRO A 94 -0.85 3.45 2.88
N LEU A 95 -0.42 2.32 3.47
CA LEU A 95 0.80 1.64 3.04
C LEU A 95 0.69 1.08 1.62
N PHE A 96 -0.50 0.65 1.21
CA PHE A 96 -0.73 0.19 -0.15
C PHE A 96 -0.73 1.36 -1.12
N ASP A 97 -1.34 2.48 -0.73
CA ASP A 97 -1.33 3.72 -1.51
C ASP A 97 0.10 4.20 -1.78
N ALA A 98 0.92 4.27 -0.73
CA ALA A 98 2.33 4.66 -0.82
C ALA A 98 3.15 3.70 -1.70
N TRP A 99 2.91 2.39 -1.59
CA TRP A 99 3.59 1.40 -2.42
C TRP A 99 3.18 1.50 -3.89
N LEU A 100 1.88 1.59 -4.15
CA LEU A 100 1.34 1.72 -5.50
C LEU A 100 1.87 2.99 -6.16
N GLY A 101 1.89 4.12 -5.43
CA GLY A 101 2.49 5.36 -5.93
C GLY A 101 3.97 5.22 -6.32
N LYS A 102 4.74 4.37 -5.63
CA LYS A 102 6.17 4.16 -5.93
C LYS A 102 6.43 3.17 -7.07
N TYR A 103 5.60 2.13 -7.22
CA TYR A 103 5.96 0.98 -8.08
C TYR A 103 4.97 0.65 -9.20
N ILE A 104 3.81 1.32 -9.31
CA ILE A 104 2.77 0.96 -10.29
C ILE A 104 3.24 0.99 -11.76
N GLU A 105 4.21 1.85 -12.09
CA GLU A 105 4.81 1.95 -13.42
C GLU A 105 5.84 0.85 -13.70
N THR A 106 6.38 0.20 -12.67
CA THR A 106 7.39 -0.87 -12.81
C THR A 106 6.80 -2.26 -13.04
N PHE A 107 5.47 -2.36 -13.11
CA PHE A 107 4.71 -3.57 -13.41
C PHE A 107 4.03 -3.50 -14.80
N GLU A 108 4.63 -2.75 -15.73
CA GLU A 108 4.29 -2.81 -17.16
C GLU A 108 5.06 -3.92 -17.88
#